data_AF-A0A9D4PIF3-F1
#
_entry.id   AF-A0A9D4PIF3-F1
#
_cell.length_a   1.000
_cell.length_b   1.000
_cell.length_c   1.000
_cell.angle_alpha   90.00
_cell.angle_beta   90.00
_cell.angle_gamma   90.00
#
_symmetry.space_group_name_H-M   'P 1'
#
loop_
_entity.id
_entity.type
_entity.pdbx_description
1 polymer ?
#
loop_
_entity_poly.entity_id
_entity_poly.type
_entity_poly.pdbx_seq_one_letter_code
_entity_poly.pdbx_strand_id
1 'polypeptide(L)'
;MLAMGCQVADRCGEQRRESAIVDNVECSKRCSAVNTMKKAPLEKVSCTLKDRGIVPLQADKEGGFAALPKTLFKEKAVRTMEKNFKPVAFDPKKHERRALQFLDELI
;
A
#
# COMPACT_ATOMS: atom_id res chain seq x y z
N MET A 1 -4.12 -23.75 7.41
CA MET A 1 -5.14 -22.85 7.99
C MET A 1 -5.81 -23.45 9.21
N LEU A 2 -6.34 -24.69 9.14
CA LEU A 2 -6.93 -25.38 10.31
C LEU A 2 -6.02 -25.40 11.55
N ALA A 3 -4.73 -25.73 11.39
CA ALA A 3 -3.77 -25.73 12.50
C ALA A 3 -3.59 -24.35 13.18
N MET A 4 -3.60 -23.25 12.40
CA MET A 4 -3.59 -21.88 12.97
C MET A 4 -4.92 -21.52 13.62
N GLY A 5 -6.05 -21.93 13.04
CA GLY A 5 -7.38 -21.72 13.62
C GLY A 5 -7.52 -22.39 14.99
N CYS A 6 -6.99 -23.61 15.14
CA CYS A 6 -6.95 -24.29 16.43
C CYS A 6 -6.08 -23.56 17.46
N GLN A 7 -4.89 -23.06 17.08
CA GLN A 7 -4.03 -22.29 17.98
C GLN A 7 -4.64 -20.97 18.45
N VAL A 8 -5.46 -20.33 17.62
CA VAL A 8 -6.20 -19.12 17.99
C VAL A 8 -7.40 -19.47 18.87
N ALA A 9 -8.11 -20.56 18.58
CA ALA A 9 -9.23 -21.02 19.38
C ALA A 9 -8.82 -21.46 20.80
N ASP A 10 -7.61 -22.01 20.95
CA ASP A 10 -7.03 -22.36 22.26
C ASP A 10 -6.84 -21.13 23.17
N ARG A 11 -6.86 -19.92 22.62
CA ARG A 11 -6.78 -18.65 23.37
C ARG A 11 -8.15 -18.08 23.74
N CYS A 12 -9.26 -18.64 23.26
CA CYS A 12 -10.61 -18.10 23.44
C CYS A 12 -11.38 -18.68 24.65
N GLY A 13 -10.74 -19.52 25.46
CA GLY A 13 -11.38 -20.21 26.59
C GLY A 13 -12.30 -21.36 26.16
N GLU A 14 -12.50 -22.36 27.02
CA GLU A 14 -13.18 -23.63 26.66
C GLU A 14 -14.59 -23.44 26.11
N GLN A 15 -15.36 -22.47 26.64
CA GLN A 15 -16.75 -22.23 26.23
C GLN A 15 -16.90 -21.70 24.79
N ARG A 16 -15.85 -21.14 24.17
CA ARG A 16 -15.92 -20.54 22.82
C ARG A 16 -15.01 -21.20 21.80
N ARG A 17 -14.24 -22.21 22.22
CA ARG A 17 -13.25 -22.88 21.38
C ARG A 17 -13.88 -23.53 20.16
N GLU A 18 -14.97 -24.27 20.35
CA GLU A 18 -15.65 -24.96 19.25
C GLU A 18 -16.23 -23.97 18.23
N SER A 19 -16.88 -22.89 18.69
CA SER A 19 -17.37 -21.82 17.82
C SER A 19 -16.23 -21.16 17.03
N ALA A 20 -15.11 -20.86 17.69
CA ALA A 20 -13.96 -20.25 17.04
C ALA A 20 -13.31 -21.16 15.98
N ILE A 21 -13.35 -22.49 16.18
CA ILE A 21 -12.87 -23.46 15.19
C ILE A 21 -13.82 -23.49 13.98
N VAL A 22 -15.13 -23.54 14.22
CA VAL A 22 -16.15 -23.54 13.15
C VAL A 22 -16.06 -22.28 12.29
N ASP A 23 -15.97 -21.11 12.92
CA ASP A 23 -15.83 -19.83 12.23
C ASP A 23 -14.56 -19.77 11.37
N ASN A 24 -13.44 -20.31 11.88
CA ASN A 24 -12.18 -20.41 11.14
C ASN A 24 -12.28 -21.37 9.94
N VAL A 25 -12.93 -22.51 10.11
CA VAL A 25 -13.14 -23.48 9.03
C VAL A 25 -14.04 -22.89 7.95
N GLU A 26 -15.09 -22.18 8.33
CA GLU A 26 -16.00 -21.53 7.39
C GLU A 26 -15.33 -20.40 6.62
N CYS A 27 -14.58 -19.54 7.31
CA CYS A 27 -13.76 -18.49 6.69
C CYS A 27 -12.74 -19.10 5.71
N SER A 28 -12.05 -20.18 6.11
CA SER A 28 -11.09 -20.87 5.25
C SER A 28 -11.76 -21.48 4.02
N LYS A 29 -12.96 -22.05 4.13
CA LYS A 29 -13.72 -22.56 2.98
C LYS A 29 -14.14 -21.45 2.03
N ARG A 30 -14.62 -20.32 2.55
CA ARG A 30 -14.98 -19.14 1.75
C ARG A 30 -13.77 -18.58 1.01
N CYS A 31 -12.62 -18.46 1.68
CA CYS A 31 -11.38 -17.99 1.06
C CYS A 31 -10.81 -18.98 0.02
N SER A 32 -10.90 -20.29 0.27
CA SER A 32 -10.48 -21.31 -0.70
C SER A 32 -11.38 -21.38 -1.93
N ALA A 33 -12.68 -21.10 -1.79
CA ALA A 33 -13.62 -21.01 -2.91
C ALA A 33 -13.34 -19.83 -3.86
N VAL A 34 -12.54 -18.83 -3.44
CA VAL A 34 -12.08 -17.74 -4.31
C VAL A 34 -10.94 -18.19 -5.24
N ASN A 35 -10.20 -19.25 -4.90
CA ASN A 35 -9.09 -19.76 -5.72
C ASN A 35 -9.53 -20.46 -7.01
N THR A 36 -10.82 -20.78 -7.18
CA THR A 36 -11.36 -21.34 -8.43
C THR A 36 -11.81 -20.26 -9.42
N MET A 37 -11.86 -18.98 -9.02
CA MET A 37 -12.04 -17.90 -9.98
C MET A 37 -10.72 -17.70 -10.73
N LYS A 38 -10.73 -17.91 -12.05
CA LYS A 38 -9.60 -17.54 -12.92
C LYS A 38 -9.15 -16.14 -12.53
N LYS A 39 -7.93 -16.02 -11.99
CA LYS A 39 -7.36 -14.73 -11.60
C LYS A 39 -7.53 -13.78 -12.78
N ALA A 40 -8.37 -12.77 -12.63
CA ALA A 40 -8.50 -11.75 -13.66
C ALA A 40 -7.10 -11.16 -13.88
N PRO A 41 -6.68 -10.92 -15.14
CA PRO A 41 -5.38 -10.30 -15.40
C PRO A 41 -5.27 -9.03 -14.57
N LEU A 42 -4.13 -8.83 -13.89
CA LEU A 42 -3.90 -7.67 -13.03
C LEU A 42 -4.18 -6.35 -13.78
N GLU A 43 -3.92 -6.34 -15.08
CA GLU A 43 -4.26 -5.26 -16.01
C GLU A 43 -5.76 -4.93 -16.02
N LYS A 44 -6.64 -5.94 -16.06
CA LYS A 44 -8.09 -5.73 -16.07
C LYS A 44 -8.57 -5.12 -14.76
N VAL A 45 -7.98 -5.54 -13.64
CA VAL A 45 -8.25 -4.96 -12.31
C VAL A 45 -7.78 -3.51 -12.26
N SER A 46 -6.56 -3.24 -12.74
CA SER A 46 -5.98 -1.90 -12.81
C SER A 46 -6.83 -0.95 -13.68
N CYS A 47 -7.29 -1.40 -14.85
CA CYS A 47 -8.18 -0.62 -15.72
C CYS A 47 -9.51 -0.33 -15.03
N THR A 48 -10.14 -1.33 -14.42
CA THR A 48 -11.43 -1.14 -13.72
C THR A 48 -11.32 -0.15 -12.56
N LEU A 49 -10.20 -0.17 -11.83
CA LEU A 49 -9.94 0.79 -10.76
C LEU A 49 -9.76 2.21 -11.31
N LYS A 50 -9.01 2.38 -12.40
CA LYS A 50 -8.84 3.67 -13.07
C LYS A 50 -10.16 4.24 -13.58
N ASP A 51 -11.00 3.42 -14.20
CA ASP A 51 -12.31 3.82 -14.73
C ASP A 51 -13.24 4.31 -13.61
N ARG A 52 -13.08 3.75 -12.40
CA ARG A 52 -13.79 4.16 -11.19
C ARG A 52 -13.11 5.31 -10.43
N GLY A 53 -12.03 5.87 -10.97
CA GLY A 53 -11.29 6.96 -10.34
C GLY A 53 -10.54 6.54 -9.08
N ILE A 54 -10.17 5.26 -8.94
CA ILE A 54 -9.44 4.70 -7.82
C ILE A 54 -8.00 4.43 -8.23
N VAL A 55 -7.06 4.88 -7.43
CA VAL A 55 -5.62 4.72 -7.61
C VAL A 55 -5.10 3.69 -6.61
N PRO A 56 -4.62 2.52 -7.07
CA PRO A 56 -3.91 1.58 -6.22
C PRO A 56 -2.49 2.09 -5.94
N LEU A 57 -2.10 2.11 -4.68
CA LEU A 57 -0.78 2.45 -4.19
C LEU A 57 -0.18 1.24 -3.50
N GLN A 58 1.11 1.00 -3.69
CA GLN A 58 1.82 0.00 -2.90
C GLN A 58 1.87 0.47 -1.44
N ALA A 59 1.49 -0.40 -0.51
CA ALA A 59 1.60 -0.11 0.92
C ALA A 59 3.05 -0.31 1.37
N ASP A 60 3.58 0.63 2.15
CA ASP A 60 5.00 0.64 2.55
C ASP A 60 5.40 -0.52 3.48
N LYS A 61 4.46 -1.14 4.20
CA LYS A 61 4.80 -2.04 5.32
C LYS A 61 4.29 -3.46 5.30
N GLU A 62 3.37 -3.85 4.44
CA GLU A 62 2.99 -5.24 4.25
C GLU A 62 2.61 -5.37 2.78
N GLY A 63 3.03 -6.45 2.11
CA GLY A 63 2.97 -6.65 0.65
C GLY A 63 1.56 -6.62 0.01
N GLY A 64 0.84 -5.52 0.19
CA GLY A 64 -0.50 -5.25 -0.27
C GLY A 64 -0.60 -3.85 -0.90
N PHE A 65 -1.83 -3.50 -1.28
CA PHE A 65 -2.13 -2.27 -1.99
C PHE A 65 -3.19 -1.47 -1.23
N ALA A 66 -2.93 -0.17 -1.04
CA ALA A 66 -3.92 0.79 -0.58
C ALA A 66 -4.65 1.36 -1.81
N ALA A 67 -5.99 1.34 -1.81
CA ALA A 67 -6.78 1.93 -2.87
C ALA A 67 -7.32 3.31 -2.43
N LEU A 68 -7.03 4.35 -3.20
CA LEU A 68 -7.43 5.73 -2.86
C LEU A 68 -8.19 6.39 -4.03
N PRO A 69 -9.27 7.14 -3.75
CA PRO A 69 -9.89 8.01 -4.77
C PRO A 69 -8.87 9.00 -5.34
N LYS A 70 -8.96 9.27 -6.65
CA LYS A 70 -8.04 10.17 -7.37
C LYS A 70 -7.99 11.59 -6.78
N THR A 71 -9.09 12.07 -6.23
CA THR A 71 -9.19 13.36 -5.53
C THR A 71 -8.30 13.37 -4.28
N LEU A 72 -8.49 12.38 -3.40
CA LEU A 72 -7.72 12.22 -2.17
C LEU A 72 -6.25 11.89 -2.43
N PHE A 73 -5.95 11.20 -3.53
CA PHE A 73 -4.57 10.94 -3.93
C PHE A 73 -3.80 12.24 -4.17
N LYS A 74 -4.38 13.19 -4.91
CA LYS A 74 -3.74 14.49 -5.17
C LYS A 74 -3.48 15.26 -3.89
N GLU A 75 -4.48 15.33 -3.00
CA GLU A 75 -4.35 16.02 -1.72
C GLU A 75 -3.26 15.39 -0.84
N LYS A 76 -3.23 14.06 -0.75
CA LYS A 76 -2.22 13.34 0.03
C LYS A 76 -0.83 13.46 -0.58
N ALA A 77 -0.72 13.50 -1.91
CA ALA A 77 0.54 13.74 -2.61
C ALA A 77 1.07 15.15 -2.32
N VAL A 78 0.23 16.17 -2.43
CA VAL A 78 0.60 17.57 -2.12
C VAL A 78 1.05 17.70 -0.67
N ARG A 79 0.28 17.19 0.30
CA ARG A 79 0.66 17.23 1.72
C ARG A 79 1.97 16.48 1.99
N THR A 80 2.19 15.35 1.33
CA THR A 80 3.44 14.60 1.44
C THR A 80 4.61 15.40 0.86
N MET A 81 4.41 16.10 -0.26
CA MET A 81 5.42 16.96 -0.84
C MET A 81 5.76 18.12 0.09
N GLU A 82 4.75 18.84 0.58
CA GLU A 82 4.94 19.96 1.52
C GLU A 82 5.63 19.52 2.83
N LYS A 83 5.31 18.32 3.32
CA LYS A 83 5.93 17.79 4.55
C LYS A 83 7.41 17.42 4.36
N ASN A 84 7.75 16.78 3.25
CA ASN A 84 9.08 16.19 3.05
C ASN A 84 10.03 17.08 2.26
N PHE A 85 9.51 17.99 1.45
CA PHE A 85 10.31 18.88 0.61
C PHE A 85 10.15 20.29 1.14
N LYS A 86 11.24 20.84 1.68
CA LYS A 86 11.30 22.28 1.94
C LYS A 86 11.44 22.99 0.59
N PRO A 87 10.67 24.05 0.32
CA PRO A 87 10.95 24.91 -0.82
C PRO A 87 12.40 25.39 -0.69
N VAL A 88 13.24 25.05 -1.66
CA VAL A 88 14.63 25.51 -1.67
C VAL A 88 14.58 27.00 -1.91
N ALA A 89 15.09 27.78 -0.95
CA ALA A 89 15.37 29.19 -1.17
C ALA A 89 16.46 29.28 -2.24
N PHE A 90 16.03 29.40 -3.49
CA PHE A 90 16.92 29.49 -4.63
C PHE A 90 17.53 30.89 -4.64
N ASP A 91 18.79 30.98 -4.26
CA ASP A 91 19.62 32.17 -4.46
C ASP A 91 20.42 31.97 -5.76
N PRO A 92 20.06 32.68 -6.85
CA PRO A 92 20.72 32.54 -8.15
C PRO A 92 22.23 32.83 -8.06
N LYS A 93 22.63 33.85 -7.29
CA LYS A 93 24.04 34.27 -7.18
C LYS A 93 24.89 33.21 -6.50
N LYS A 94 24.33 32.55 -5.48
CA LYS A 94 25.00 31.46 -4.77
C LYS A 94 25.21 30.24 -5.67
N HIS A 95 24.22 29.91 -6.52
CA HIS A 95 24.31 28.76 -7.42
C HIS A 95 25.24 29.03 -8.59
N GLU A 96 25.22 30.24 -9.15
CA GLU A 96 26.16 30.68 -10.19
C GLU A 96 27.61 30.62 -9.69
N ARG A 97 27.89 31.15 -8.50
CA ARG A 97 29.23 31.06 -7.90
C ARG A 97 29.67 29.61 -7.68
N ARG A 98 28.76 28.72 -7.30
CA ARG A 98 29.04 27.28 -7.12
C ARG A 98 29.31 26.57 -8.44
N ALA A 99 28.56 26.91 -9.49
CA ALA A 99 28.77 26.37 -10.83
C ALA A 99 30.13 26.77 -11.39
N LEU A 100 30.53 28.02 -11.19
CA LEU A 100 31.87 28.50 -11.55
C LEU A 100 32.98 27.77 -10.76
N GLN A 101 32.80 27.56 -9.45
CA GLN A 101 33.74 26.75 -8.66
C GLN A 101 33.91 25.32 -9.19
N PHE A 102 32.82 24.66 -9.58
CA PHE A 102 32.92 23.31 -10.17
C PHE A 102 33.60 23.30 -11.54
N LEU A 103 33.44 24.37 -12.32
CA LEU A 103 34.15 24.55 -13.59
C LEU A 103 35.66 24.72 -13.35
N ASP A 104 36.05 25.51 -12.35
CA ASP A 104 37.45 25.70 -11.98
C ASP A 104 38.11 24.41 -11.43
N GLU A 105 37.35 23.54 -10.75
CA GLU A 105 37.85 22.25 -10.25
C GLU A 105 38.06 21.18 -11.36
N LEU A 106 37.50 21.40 -12.55
CA LEU A 106 37.59 20.49 -13.70
C LEU A 106 38.73 20.85 -14.68
N ILE A 107 39.36 22.01 -14.50
CA ILE A 107 40.45 22.55 -15.32
C ILE A 107 41.79 22.32 -14.63
#